data_AF-A0A958IIE4-F1
#
_entry.id   AF-A0A958IIE4-F1
#
_cell.length_a   1.000
_cell.length_b   1.000
_cell.length_c   1.000
_cell.angle_alpha   90.00
_cell.angle_beta   90.00
_cell.angle_gamma   90.00
#
_symmetry.space_group_name_H-M   'P 1'
#
loop_
_entity.id
_entity.type
_entity.pdbx_description
1 polymer ?
#
loop_
_entity_poly.entity_id
_entity_poly.type
_entity_poly.pdbx_seq_one_letter_code
_entity_poly.pdbx_strand_id
1 'polypeptide(L)'
;MFRLIFSLILLSCIACSEIDRDNLLDPGNPSSTRENTILVEAFINTSSNIPAQITYNKEALNALEELKNIYKDRIIVCEYHWNTTNPVYLDPLSLNNSASVYDTYIDAQEKEEERVKGVPDIFINGALNRVQGASSAQNVVNRAKVFAGNILDKMADYTLEADIVNQGNNINITYRIARLGNQTSDEMRLRILTTYNSG
;
A
#
# COMPACT_ATOMS: atom_id res chain seq x y z
N MET A 1 -4.19 49.06 42.80
CA MET A 1 -3.61 48.79 41.47
C MET A 1 -2.94 47.40 41.38
N PHE A 2 -2.06 47.03 42.33
CA PHE A 2 -1.37 45.72 42.32
C PHE A 2 -2.27 44.47 42.26
N ARG A 3 -3.42 44.47 42.94
CA ARG A 3 -4.34 43.32 42.94
C ARG A 3 -4.96 43.05 41.56
N LEU A 4 -5.16 44.08 40.75
CA LEU A 4 -5.80 43.95 39.43
C LEU A 4 -4.82 43.39 38.39
N ILE A 5 -3.54 43.75 38.51
CA ILE A 5 -2.43 43.23 37.69
C ILE A 5 -2.21 41.75 37.99
N PHE A 6 -2.25 41.35 39.27
CA PHE A 6 -2.05 39.96 39.67
C PHE A 6 -3.18 39.04 39.17
N SER A 7 -4.44 39.52 39.19
CA SER A 7 -5.58 38.80 38.62
C SER A 7 -5.47 38.63 37.10
N LEU A 8 -4.97 39.65 36.38
CA LEU A 8 -4.77 39.57 34.93
C LEU A 8 -3.69 38.56 34.54
N ILE A 9 -2.59 38.50 35.30
CA ILE A 9 -1.51 37.54 35.09
C ILE A 9 -2.01 36.10 35.33
N LEU A 10 -2.78 35.89 36.41
CA LEU A 10 -3.37 34.57 36.67
C LEU A 10 -4.30 34.11 35.55
N LEU A 11 -5.12 35.02 34.99
CA LEU A 11 -6.01 34.71 33.86
C LEU A 11 -5.23 34.39 32.58
N SER A 12 -4.11 35.06 32.33
CA SER A 12 -3.25 34.74 31.18
C SER A 12 -2.51 33.39 31.29
N CYS A 13 -2.24 32.91 32.51
CA CYS A 13 -1.63 31.59 32.72
C CYS A 13 -2.63 30.43 32.57
N ILE A 14 -3.93 30.67 32.73
CA ILE A 14 -4.99 29.65 32.60
C ILE A 14 -5.56 29.62 31.18
N ALA A 15 -5.48 30.73 30.44
CA ALA A 15 -6.00 30.84 29.07
C ALA A 15 -5.13 30.18 27.98
N CYS A 16 -4.10 29.42 28.35
CA CYS A 16 -3.18 28.75 27.43
C CYS A 16 -3.20 27.21 27.56
N SER A 17 -4.25 26.63 28.14
CA SER A 17 -4.56 25.23 27.86
C SER A 17 -5.24 25.19 26.49
N GLU A 18 -4.50 24.83 25.44
CA GLU A 18 -5.12 24.38 24.19
C GLU A 18 -6.21 23.37 24.55
N ILE A 19 -7.40 23.55 23.99
CA ILE A 19 -8.50 22.57 24.13
C ILE A 19 -7.93 21.21 23.73
N ASP A 20 -8.08 20.21 24.60
CA ASP A 20 -7.71 18.83 24.28
C ASP A 20 -8.40 18.45 22.97
N ARG A 21 -7.59 18.22 21.93
CA ARG A 21 -8.06 17.89 20.59
C ARG A 21 -8.49 16.43 20.61
N ASP A 22 -9.68 16.13 21.11
CA ASP A 22 -10.17 14.75 21.27
C ASP A 22 -10.61 14.08 19.96
N ASN A 23 -10.56 14.78 18.83
CA ASN A 23 -10.87 14.19 17.54
C ASN A 23 -9.71 13.30 17.08
N LEU A 24 -9.96 12.01 16.90
CA LEU A 24 -8.98 11.02 16.43
C LEU A 24 -8.48 11.29 15.00
N LEU A 25 -9.14 12.17 14.24
CA LEU A 25 -8.71 12.60 12.91
C LEU A 25 -8.18 14.04 12.89
N ASP A 26 -8.06 14.71 14.05
CA ASP A 26 -7.38 16.00 14.11
C ASP A 26 -5.87 15.79 13.96
N PRO A 27 -5.22 16.37 12.93
CA PRO A 27 -3.78 16.23 12.72
C PRO A 27 -2.93 16.80 13.87
N GLY A 28 -3.52 17.66 14.72
CA GLY A 28 -2.91 18.18 15.93
C GLY A 28 -3.19 17.35 17.19
N ASN A 29 -3.98 16.27 17.11
CA ASN A 29 -4.17 15.35 18.22
C ASN A 29 -2.99 14.36 18.26
N PRO A 30 -2.12 14.42 19.29
CA PRO A 30 -0.98 13.50 19.41
C PRO A 30 -1.41 12.03 19.60
N SER A 31 -2.67 11.79 19.97
CA SER A 31 -3.27 10.47 20.16
C SER A 31 -4.04 9.97 18.93
N SER A 32 -4.02 10.72 17.82
CA SER A 32 -4.61 10.28 16.55
C SER A 32 -3.89 9.04 16.03
N THR A 33 -4.62 7.92 15.90
CA THR A 33 -4.09 6.65 15.40
C THR A 33 -5.10 5.96 14.49
N ARG A 34 -4.61 5.21 13.52
CA ARG A 34 -5.42 4.36 12.63
C ARG A 34 -4.69 3.04 12.39
N GLU A 35 -5.44 1.95 12.21
CA GLU A 35 -4.85 0.68 11.80
C GLU A 35 -4.23 0.77 10.40
N ASN A 36 -3.09 0.11 10.19
CA ASN A 36 -2.48 0.01 8.88
C ASN A 36 -3.26 -0.92 7.93
N THR A 37 -3.26 -0.54 6.66
CA THR A 37 -3.67 -1.36 5.52
C THR A 37 -2.42 -1.77 4.75
N ILE A 38 -2.31 -3.04 4.37
CA ILE A 38 -1.21 -3.51 3.53
C ILE A 38 -1.57 -3.37 2.04
N LEU A 39 -0.64 -2.86 1.25
CA LEU A 39 -0.70 -2.92 -0.20
C LEU A 39 0.09 -4.14 -0.68
N VAL A 40 -0.52 -4.99 -1.48
CA VAL A 40 0.13 -6.16 -2.11
C VAL A 40 0.06 -5.98 -3.62
N GLU A 41 1.22 -5.99 -4.26
CA GLU A 41 1.36 -5.77 -5.70
C GLU A 41 2.00 -6.99 -6.34
N ALA A 42 1.22 -7.72 -7.11
CA ALA A 42 1.64 -8.98 -7.73
C ALA A 42 1.87 -8.79 -9.22
N PHE A 43 3.08 -9.10 -9.68
CA PHE A 43 3.41 -9.22 -11.09
C PHE A 43 3.19 -10.66 -11.51
N ILE A 44 2.31 -10.85 -12.49
CA ILE A 44 1.85 -12.15 -12.93
C ILE A 44 1.79 -12.24 -14.45
N ASN A 45 1.70 -13.46 -14.96
CA ASN A 45 1.39 -13.73 -16.35
C ASN A 45 0.40 -14.89 -16.45
N THR A 46 -0.78 -14.63 -17.01
CA THR A 46 -1.90 -15.56 -17.16
C THR A 46 -2.09 -15.99 -18.62
N SER A 47 -1.07 -15.83 -19.47
CA SER A 47 -1.12 -16.27 -20.86
C SER A 47 -1.57 -17.72 -20.99
N SER A 48 -2.55 -17.97 -21.85
CA SER A 48 -3.07 -19.31 -22.15
C SER A 48 -2.04 -20.24 -22.80
N ASN A 49 -0.94 -19.68 -23.30
CA ASN A 49 0.18 -20.42 -23.90
C ASN A 49 1.16 -20.96 -22.86
N ILE A 50 1.03 -20.58 -21.58
CA ILE A 50 1.83 -21.17 -20.51
C ILE A 50 1.43 -22.64 -20.37
N PRO A 51 2.39 -23.59 -20.45
CA PRO A 51 2.08 -25.00 -20.30
C PRO A 51 1.38 -25.29 -18.97
N ALA A 52 0.33 -26.11 -18.99
CA ALA A 52 -0.53 -26.37 -17.82
C ALA A 52 0.23 -26.93 -16.59
N GLN A 53 1.38 -27.57 -16.80
CA GLN A 53 2.26 -28.04 -15.73
C GLN A 53 3.00 -26.91 -15.00
N ILE A 54 3.09 -25.72 -15.59
CA ILE A 54 3.68 -24.54 -14.97
C ILE A 54 2.58 -23.79 -14.24
N THR A 55 2.40 -24.10 -12.97
CA THR A 55 1.29 -23.56 -12.16
C THR A 55 1.66 -22.34 -11.34
N TYR A 56 2.91 -21.86 -11.38
CA TYR A 56 3.39 -20.83 -10.45
C TYR A 56 2.51 -19.58 -10.42
N ASN A 57 2.14 -18.99 -11.57
CA ASN A 57 1.24 -17.82 -11.59
C ASN A 57 -0.15 -18.11 -11.01
N LYS A 58 -0.68 -19.32 -11.26
CA LYS A 58 -1.96 -19.77 -10.69
C LYS A 58 -1.87 -19.92 -9.17
N GLU A 59 -0.79 -20.51 -8.67
CA GLU A 59 -0.56 -20.66 -7.23
C GLU A 59 -0.40 -19.31 -6.54
N ALA A 60 0.27 -18.34 -7.19
CA ALA A 60 0.35 -16.98 -6.68
C ALA A 60 -1.02 -16.30 -6.63
N LEU A 61 -1.84 -16.41 -7.68
CA LEU A 61 -3.21 -15.89 -7.69
C LEU A 61 -4.08 -16.49 -6.58
N ASN A 62 -4.02 -17.81 -6.40
CA ASN A 62 -4.72 -18.48 -5.30
C ASN A 62 -4.27 -17.94 -3.93
N ALA A 63 -2.96 -17.70 -3.76
CA ALA A 63 -2.43 -17.11 -2.54
C ALA A 63 -2.94 -15.68 -2.30
N LEU A 64 -3.12 -14.87 -3.34
CA LEU A 64 -3.70 -13.53 -3.23
C LEU A 64 -5.14 -13.58 -2.75
N GLU A 65 -5.95 -14.53 -3.25
CA GLU A 65 -7.31 -14.77 -2.74
C GLU A 65 -7.32 -15.17 -1.26
N GLU A 66 -6.41 -16.06 -0.86
CA GLU A 66 -6.28 -16.44 0.55
C GLU A 66 -5.88 -15.24 1.43
N LEU A 67 -4.91 -14.42 0.99
CA LEU A 67 -4.50 -13.22 1.71
C LEU A 67 -5.64 -12.20 1.84
N LYS A 68 -6.44 -12.00 0.78
CA LYS A 68 -7.67 -11.19 0.81
C LYS A 68 -8.66 -11.70 1.84
N ASN A 69 -8.87 -13.01 1.92
CA ASN A 69 -9.77 -13.62 2.91
C ASN A 69 -9.26 -13.49 4.35
N ILE A 70 -7.95 -13.61 4.56
CA ILE A 70 -7.32 -13.51 5.88
C ILE A 70 -7.38 -12.09 6.43
N TYR A 71 -7.03 -11.08 5.61
CA TYR A 71 -6.85 -9.70 6.06
C TYR A 71 -8.03 -8.77 5.72
N LYS A 72 -8.97 -9.21 4.88
CA LYS A 72 -10.22 -8.51 4.57
C LYS A 72 -10.03 -7.05 4.15
N ASP A 73 -10.54 -6.12 4.94
CA ASP A 73 -10.49 -4.67 4.74
C ASP A 73 -9.11 -4.05 5.02
N ARG A 74 -8.19 -4.83 5.57
CA ARG A 74 -6.81 -4.40 5.86
C ARG A 74 -5.82 -4.76 4.77
N ILE A 75 -6.27 -5.21 3.60
CA ILE A 75 -5.42 -5.52 2.44
C ILE A 75 -5.99 -4.91 1.15
N ILE A 76 -5.10 -4.33 0.35
CA ILE A 76 -5.36 -3.94 -1.03
C ILE A 76 -4.46 -4.79 -1.91
N VAL A 77 -5.04 -5.51 -2.87
CA VAL A 77 -4.29 -6.31 -3.85
C VAL A 77 -4.38 -5.65 -5.21
N CYS A 78 -3.24 -5.45 -5.86
CA CYS A 78 -3.14 -5.00 -7.25
C CYS A 78 -2.37 -6.03 -8.06
N GLU A 79 -2.96 -6.44 -9.18
CA GLU A 79 -2.37 -7.41 -10.10
C GLU A 79 -1.85 -6.66 -11.33
N TYR A 80 -0.56 -6.81 -11.59
CA TYR A 80 0.12 -6.28 -12.77
C TYR A 80 0.42 -7.44 -13.71
N HIS A 81 -0.33 -7.51 -14.80
CA HIS A 81 -0.03 -8.44 -15.88
C HIS A 81 1.21 -7.96 -16.62
N TRP A 82 2.21 -8.83 -16.73
CA TRP A 82 3.51 -8.52 -17.32
C TRP A 82 3.96 -9.60 -18.30
N ASN A 83 4.25 -9.16 -19.52
CA ASN A 83 4.89 -9.99 -20.52
C ASN A 83 6.37 -10.19 -20.19
N THR A 84 6.77 -11.44 -20.01
CA THR A 84 8.18 -11.82 -19.85
C THR A 84 8.94 -11.66 -21.18
N THR A 85 10.25 -11.87 -21.17
CA THR A 85 11.07 -11.88 -22.40
C THR A 85 10.73 -13.02 -23.36
N ASN A 86 9.96 -14.04 -22.93
CA ASN A 86 9.51 -15.11 -23.80
C ASN A 86 8.30 -14.64 -24.65
N PRO A 87 8.45 -14.53 -25.98
CA PRO A 87 7.38 -14.04 -26.86
C PRO A 87 6.17 -14.99 -26.98
N VAL A 88 6.25 -16.20 -26.42
CA VAL A 88 5.14 -17.16 -26.41
C VAL A 88 4.14 -16.85 -25.29
N TYR A 89 4.60 -16.26 -24.18
CA TYR A 89 3.78 -16.00 -22.98
C TYR A 89 3.24 -14.57 -22.98
N LEU A 90 2.54 -14.21 -24.05
CA LEU A 90 1.86 -12.92 -24.15
C LEU A 90 0.54 -12.98 -23.37
N ASP A 91 0.46 -12.16 -22.33
CA ASP A 91 -0.71 -11.94 -21.51
C ASP A 91 -1.56 -10.82 -22.12
N PRO A 92 -2.84 -11.08 -22.47
CA PRO A 92 -3.71 -10.09 -23.09
C PRO A 92 -4.06 -8.92 -22.18
N LEU A 93 -3.86 -9.06 -20.87
CA LEU A 93 -4.11 -8.01 -19.88
C LEU A 93 -2.83 -7.20 -19.58
N SER A 94 -1.69 -7.56 -20.18
CA SER A 94 -0.43 -6.83 -19.98
C SER A 94 -0.54 -5.40 -20.49
N LEU A 95 -0.19 -4.44 -19.62
CA LEU A 95 -0.09 -3.03 -19.96
C LEU A 95 1.37 -2.64 -20.20
N ASN A 96 1.58 -1.61 -21.03
CA ASN A 96 2.93 -1.13 -21.38
C ASN A 96 3.70 -0.62 -20.15
N ASN A 97 3.01 -0.09 -19.14
CA ASN A 97 3.63 0.44 -17.93
C ASN A 97 3.94 -0.64 -16.88
N SER A 98 3.35 -1.84 -16.95
CA SER A 98 3.61 -2.93 -15.97
C SER A 98 5.09 -3.26 -15.88
N ALA A 99 5.80 -3.31 -17.02
CA ALA A 99 7.23 -3.58 -17.05
C ALA A 99 8.04 -2.49 -16.36
N SER A 100 7.72 -1.22 -16.61
CA SER A 100 8.42 -0.08 -16.00
C SER A 100 8.21 -0.01 -14.49
N VAL A 101 7.01 -0.33 -14.01
CA VAL A 101 6.73 -0.42 -12.57
C VAL A 101 7.49 -1.60 -11.95
N TYR A 102 7.52 -2.76 -12.62
CA TYR A 102 8.30 -3.91 -12.17
C TYR A 102 9.80 -3.59 -12.05
N ASP A 103 10.37 -2.96 -13.07
CA ASP A 103 11.78 -2.56 -13.09
C ASP A 103 12.10 -1.59 -11.95
N THR A 104 11.23 -0.61 -11.69
CA THR A 104 11.36 0.31 -10.55
C THR A 104 11.45 -0.44 -9.22
N TYR A 105 10.67 -1.52 -9.07
CA TYR A 105 10.61 -2.30 -7.82
C TYR A 105 11.83 -3.19 -7.66
N ILE A 106 12.29 -3.81 -8.75
CA ILE A 106 13.52 -4.60 -8.78
C ILE A 106 14.74 -3.71 -8.52
N ASP A 107 14.79 -2.51 -9.09
CA ASP A 107 15.90 -1.58 -8.91
C ASP A 107 16.00 -1.04 -7.48
N ALA A 108 14.85 -0.89 -6.81
CA ALA A 108 14.75 -0.47 -5.41
C ALA A 108 15.11 -1.59 -4.40
N GLN A 109 15.11 -2.86 -4.83
CA GLN A 109 15.59 -3.97 -4.01
C GLN A 109 17.12 -4.04 -4.06
N GLU A 110 17.76 -4.13 -2.90
CA GLU A 110 19.22 -4.03 -2.79
C GLU A 110 19.98 -5.22 -3.42
N LYS A 111 21.18 -4.89 -3.92
CA LYS A 111 22.21 -5.70 -4.60
C LYS A 111 21.87 -6.14 -6.03
N GLU A 112 22.63 -5.59 -6.96
CA GLU A 112 22.57 -5.88 -8.40
C GLU A 112 22.69 -7.38 -8.72
N GLU A 113 23.45 -8.12 -7.90
CA GLU A 113 23.70 -9.56 -8.03
C GLU A 113 22.50 -10.45 -7.68
N GLU A 114 21.48 -9.90 -7.00
CA GLU A 114 20.27 -10.64 -6.58
C GLU A 114 19.03 -10.27 -7.42
N ARG A 115 19.21 -9.50 -8.50
CA ARG A 115 18.15 -9.04 -9.43
C ARG A 115 17.66 -10.15 -10.36
N VAL A 116 17.18 -11.25 -9.80
CA VAL A 116 16.50 -12.30 -10.57
C VAL A 116 15.12 -11.75 -10.96
N LYS A 117 14.88 -11.53 -12.26
CA LYS A 117 13.56 -11.15 -12.78
C LYS A 117 12.75 -12.39 -13.14
N GLY A 118 11.45 -12.35 -12.90
CA GLY A 118 10.54 -13.42 -13.27
C GLY A 118 9.21 -13.31 -12.54
N VAL A 119 8.17 -13.93 -13.11
CA VAL A 119 6.82 -13.97 -12.53
C VAL A 119 6.41 -15.40 -12.18
N PRO A 120 5.62 -15.61 -11.12
CA PRO A 120 5.02 -14.57 -10.28
C PRO A 120 6.02 -13.91 -9.32
N ASP A 121 5.81 -12.63 -9.05
CA ASP A 121 6.60 -11.84 -8.11
C ASP A 121 5.70 -10.90 -7.34
N ILE A 122 5.74 -10.97 -6.00
CA ILE A 122 4.79 -10.24 -5.16
C ILE A 122 5.56 -9.28 -4.25
N PHE A 123 5.14 -8.03 -4.24
CA PHE A 123 5.71 -6.97 -3.43
C PHE A 123 4.71 -6.52 -2.38
N ILE A 124 5.19 -6.30 -1.16
CA ILE A 124 4.34 -5.94 -0.02
C ILE A 124 4.77 -4.57 0.50
N ASN A 125 3.82 -3.65 0.44
CA ASN A 125 3.91 -2.23 0.75
C ASN A 125 4.98 -1.52 -0.11
N GLY A 126 4.84 -1.67 -1.43
CA GLY A 126 5.84 -1.23 -2.40
C GLY A 126 7.06 -2.16 -2.43
N ALA A 127 8.21 -1.64 -2.83
CA ALA A 127 9.46 -2.38 -2.92
C ALA A 127 10.15 -2.63 -1.56
N LEU A 128 9.42 -2.70 -0.46
CA LEU A 128 9.98 -2.95 0.87
C LEU A 128 10.22 -4.45 1.11
N ASN A 129 9.26 -5.28 0.75
CA ASN A 129 9.34 -6.73 0.92
C ASN A 129 8.92 -7.43 -0.36
N ARG A 130 9.59 -8.54 -0.66
CA ARG A 130 9.42 -9.27 -1.91
C ARG A 130 9.24 -10.77 -1.65
N VAL A 131 8.30 -11.38 -2.36
CA VAL A 131 8.01 -12.81 -2.37
C VAL A 131 8.03 -13.27 -3.83
N GLN A 132 9.17 -13.80 -4.26
CA GLN A 132 9.35 -14.30 -5.62
C GLN A 132 8.97 -15.78 -5.74
N GLY A 133 8.30 -16.14 -6.84
CA GLY A 133 7.92 -17.51 -7.18
C GLY A 133 6.82 -18.10 -6.29
N ALA A 134 6.22 -19.20 -6.71
CA ALA A 134 5.09 -19.81 -6.00
C ALA A 134 5.02 -21.32 -6.20
N SER A 135 5.78 -22.10 -5.41
CA SER A 135 5.71 -23.57 -5.47
C SER A 135 4.35 -24.14 -5.03
N SER A 136 3.61 -23.39 -4.22
CA SER A 136 2.21 -23.61 -3.87
C SER A 136 1.62 -22.30 -3.32
N ALA A 137 0.29 -22.18 -3.34
CA ALA A 137 -0.40 -21.04 -2.73
C ALA A 137 -0.01 -20.85 -1.26
N GLN A 138 -0.02 -21.94 -0.48
CA GLN A 138 0.34 -21.91 0.94
C GLN A 138 1.78 -21.41 1.19
N ASN A 139 2.73 -21.74 0.31
CA ASN A 139 4.10 -21.28 0.43
C ASN A 139 4.19 -19.75 0.27
N VAL A 140 3.44 -19.18 -0.67
CA VAL A 140 3.36 -17.73 -0.86
C VAL A 140 2.68 -17.08 0.33
N VAL A 141 1.53 -17.61 0.78
CA VAL A 141 0.79 -17.10 1.95
C VAL A 141 1.68 -17.06 3.18
N ASN A 142 2.41 -18.13 3.48
CA ASN A 142 3.29 -18.19 4.64
C ASN A 142 4.40 -17.13 4.60
N ARG A 143 5.04 -16.95 3.44
CA ARG A 143 6.07 -15.91 3.27
C ARG A 143 5.48 -14.50 3.36
N ALA A 144 4.35 -14.26 2.71
CA ALA A 144 3.66 -12.97 2.75
C ALA A 144 3.16 -12.60 4.15
N LYS A 145 2.69 -13.58 4.95
CA LYS A 145 2.25 -13.37 6.33
C LYS A 145 3.33 -12.79 7.24
N VAL A 146 4.59 -13.22 7.06
CA VAL A 146 5.72 -12.69 7.85
C VAL A 146 5.85 -11.17 7.65
N PHE A 147 5.78 -10.72 6.40
CA PHE A 147 5.90 -9.29 6.07
C PHE A 147 4.64 -8.51 6.43
N ALA A 148 3.46 -9.08 6.17
CA ALA A 148 2.18 -8.48 6.50
C ALA A 148 2.03 -8.24 8.01
N GLY A 149 2.36 -9.23 8.86
CA GLY A 149 2.28 -9.09 10.32
C GLY A 149 3.11 -7.91 10.83
N ASN A 150 4.37 -7.79 10.36
CA ASN A 150 5.25 -6.68 10.74
C ASN A 150 4.70 -5.28 10.39
N ILE A 151 3.85 -5.18 9.37
CA ILE A 151 3.21 -3.91 8.97
C ILE A 151 1.91 -3.70 9.76
N LEU A 152 1.10 -4.75 9.88
CA LEU A 152 -0.22 -4.70 10.50
C LEU A 152 -0.17 -4.53 12.03
N ASP A 153 0.94 -4.95 12.66
CA ASP A 153 1.21 -4.75 14.09
C ASP A 153 1.56 -3.28 14.43
N LYS A 154 1.73 -2.42 13.41
CA LYS A 154 2.00 -0.99 13.56
C LYS A 154 0.76 -0.17 13.25
N MET A 155 0.64 0.99 13.89
CA MET A 155 -0.34 2.02 13.51
C MET A 155 0.13 2.76 12.26
N ALA A 156 -0.82 3.29 11.49
CA ALA A 156 -0.56 4.11 10.32
C ALA A 156 -0.03 5.48 10.72
N ASP A 157 0.93 5.99 9.95
CA ASP A 157 1.48 7.34 10.13
C ASP A 157 0.61 8.40 9.43
N TYR A 158 -0.24 7.98 8.48
CA TYR A 158 -1.10 8.85 7.68
C TYR A 158 -2.47 8.24 7.47
N THR A 159 -3.44 9.10 7.23
CA THR A 159 -4.73 8.75 6.64
C THR A 159 -4.88 9.42 5.29
N LEU A 160 -5.35 8.68 4.30
CA LEU A 160 -5.71 9.17 2.98
C LEU A 160 -7.23 9.01 2.82
N GLU A 161 -7.90 10.11 2.49
CA GLU A 161 -9.28 10.12 2.06
C GLU A 161 -9.33 10.61 0.62
N ALA A 162 -10.02 9.89 -0.25
CA ALA A 162 -10.21 10.27 -1.64
C ALA A 162 -11.70 10.31 -1.98
N ASP A 163 -12.11 11.39 -2.63
CA ASP A 163 -13.40 11.57 -3.26
C ASP A 163 -13.22 11.50 -4.77
N ILE A 164 -13.92 10.56 -5.41
CA ILE A 164 -13.76 10.21 -6.82
C ILE A 164 -15.08 10.51 -7.52
N VAL A 165 -15.08 11.52 -8.39
CA VAL A 165 -16.27 11.94 -9.14
C VAL A 165 -16.05 11.68 -10.63
N ASN A 166 -16.91 10.85 -11.22
CA ASN A 166 -16.93 10.57 -12.65
C ASN A 166 -17.79 11.63 -13.36
N GLN A 167 -17.21 12.40 -14.28
CA GLN A 167 -17.91 13.41 -15.08
C GLN A 167 -17.68 13.14 -16.57
N GLY A 168 -18.59 12.37 -17.18
CA GLY A 168 -18.45 11.94 -18.57
C GLY A 168 -17.19 11.08 -18.76
N ASN A 169 -16.24 11.59 -19.55
CA ASN A 169 -14.96 10.91 -19.83
C ASN A 169 -13.84 11.30 -18.85
N ASN A 170 -14.12 12.13 -17.83
CA ASN A 170 -13.14 12.58 -16.86
C ASN A 170 -13.38 11.91 -15.49
N ILE A 171 -12.28 11.56 -14.83
CA ILE A 171 -12.27 11.13 -13.43
C ILE A 171 -11.62 12.25 -12.62
N ASN A 172 -12.42 12.93 -11.80
CA ASN A 172 -11.93 13.96 -10.89
C ASN A 172 -11.66 13.32 -9.54
N ILE A 173 -10.40 13.34 -9.09
CA ILE A 173 -9.98 12.78 -7.81
C ILE A 173 -9.58 13.94 -6.90
N THR A 174 -10.37 14.18 -5.86
CA THR A 174 -10.00 15.09 -4.78
C THR A 174 -9.55 14.26 -3.60
N TYR A 175 -8.37 14.52 -3.05
CA TYR A 175 -7.84 13.76 -1.94
C TYR A 175 -7.41 14.67 -0.78
N ARG A 176 -7.45 14.11 0.43
CA ARG A 176 -6.96 14.71 1.66
C ARG A 176 -6.01 13.72 2.30
N ILE A 177 -4.83 14.20 2.67
CA ILE A 177 -3.88 13.42 3.44
C ILE A 177 -3.67 14.15 4.76
N ALA A 178 -3.87 13.43 5.85
CA ALA A 178 -3.58 13.91 7.19
C ALA A 178 -2.55 13.01 7.83
N ARG A 179 -1.59 13.63 8.51
CA ARG A 179 -0.64 12.96 9.39
C ARG A 179 -1.34 12.59 10.68
N LEU A 180 -0.99 11.42 11.20
CA LEU A 180 -1.49 10.91 12.46
C LEU A 180 -0.39 11.04 13.53
N GLY A 181 -0.75 11.59 14.68
CA GLY A 181 0.17 11.81 15.80
C GLY A 181 1.40 12.67 15.47
N ASN A 182 2.50 12.42 16.18
CA ASN A 182 3.69 13.28 16.16
C ASN A 182 4.72 12.91 15.06
N GLN A 183 4.35 12.22 13.99
CA GLN A 183 5.28 11.61 12.99
C GLN A 183 5.90 12.55 11.94
N THR A 184 7.13 13.04 12.08
CA THR A 184 7.72 13.94 11.06
C THR A 184 8.14 13.17 9.82
N SER A 185 7.61 13.53 8.65
CA SER A 185 8.08 13.04 7.36
C SER A 185 8.41 14.20 6.44
N ASP A 186 9.59 14.12 5.86
CA ASP A 186 10.13 15.15 4.99
C ASP A 186 9.71 14.95 3.52
N GLU A 187 9.27 13.76 3.11
CA GLU A 187 8.77 13.53 1.74
C GLU A 187 7.65 12.48 1.67
N MET A 188 6.44 12.92 1.32
CA MET A 188 5.32 12.03 0.99
C MET A 188 5.12 12.00 -0.52
N ARG A 189 4.92 10.79 -1.07
CA ARG A 189 4.58 10.60 -2.49
C ARG A 189 3.22 9.93 -2.61
N LEU A 190 2.31 10.56 -3.35
CA LEU A 190 1.02 9.97 -3.70
C LEU A 190 1.14 9.26 -5.04
N ARG A 191 0.74 7.99 -5.08
CA ARG A 191 0.54 7.25 -6.33
C ARG A 191 -0.94 6.88 -6.47
N ILE A 192 -1.50 7.17 -7.64
CA ILE A 192 -2.85 6.76 -8.00
C ILE A 192 -2.75 5.50 -8.85
N LEU A 193 -3.44 4.45 -8.43
CA LEU A 193 -3.52 3.18 -9.14
C LEU A 193 -4.94 3.01 -9.67
N THR A 194 -5.07 2.79 -10.98
CA THR A 194 -6.34 2.48 -11.62
C THR A 194 -6.37 1.00 -11.96
N THR A 195 -7.29 0.26 -11.33
CA THR A 195 -7.45 -1.18 -11.54
C THR A 195 -8.72 -1.46 -12.34
N TYR A 196 -8.66 -2.43 -13.25
CA TYR A 196 -9.86 -2.99 -13.87
C TYR A 196 -10.36 -4.14 -12.99
N ASN A 197 -11.60 -4.07 -12.53
CA ASN A 197 -12.24 -5.17 -11.81
C ASN A 197 -13.18 -5.90 -12.78
N SER A 198 -12.89 -7.17 -13.09
CA SER A 198 -13.66 -7.94 -14.06
C SER A 198 -15.00 -8.47 -13.53
N GLY A 199 -15.30 -8.28 -12.23
CA GLY A 199 -16.52 -8.78 -11.60
C GLY A 199 -16.49 -10.28 -11.34
#